data_AF-A0A661EYZ5-F1
#
_entry.id   AF-A0A661EYZ5-F1
#
_cell.length_a   1.000
_cell.length_b   1.000
_cell.length_c   1.000
_cell.angle_alpha   90.00
_cell.angle_beta   90.00
_cell.angle_gamma   90.00
#
_symmetry.space_group_name_H-M   'P 1'
#
loop_
_entity.id
_entity.type
_entity.pdbx_description
1 polymer ?
#
loop_
_entity_poly.entity_id
_entity_poly.type
_entity_poly.pdbx_seq_one_letter_code
_entity_poly.pdbx_strand_id
1 'polypeptide(L)'
;QASTTGVSATLQSDNSIKLTATDGRNIEIAEQLSGASDAGDSVTGFFGASLTQGGTEARSQTFKADISLTSNSQITVQDSGDADVMFAGIAEGATQTTNASAIASSNVLTVDDANNSIRRIDQAIRDVDTLRGTFGAIQTRFESTISSLSTSAENVSAARSRILDADFAQETAALTRAQILQQAGTAMLAQANASQQGVLSLLQ
;
A
#
# COMPACT_ATOMS: atom_id res chain seq x y z
N GLN A 1 10.23 14.25 54.02
CA GLN A 1 10.30 15.46 53.18
C GLN A 1 9.92 15.15 51.72
N ALA A 2 8.77 14.52 51.46
CA ALA A 2 8.32 14.26 50.08
C ALA A 2 7.68 15.49 49.41
N SER A 3 7.32 16.52 50.20
CA SER A 3 6.46 17.62 49.76
C SER A 3 7.14 18.67 48.87
N THR A 4 8.48 18.70 48.80
CA THR A 4 9.21 19.75 48.07
C THR A 4 9.79 19.26 46.75
N THR A 5 10.15 17.99 46.65
CA THR A 5 10.78 17.39 45.45
C THR A 5 9.85 16.44 44.68
N GLY A 6 8.78 15.93 45.31
CA GLY A 6 7.90 14.92 44.70
C GLY A 6 8.51 13.53 44.58
N VAL A 7 9.72 13.31 45.11
CA VAL A 7 10.40 12.00 45.16
C VAL A 7 10.15 11.34 46.51
N SER A 8 9.69 10.09 46.49
CA SER A 8 9.49 9.25 47.69
C SER A 8 10.65 8.26 47.86
N ALA A 9 11.16 8.12 49.08
CA ALA A 9 12.23 7.20 49.43
C ALA A 9 11.70 6.10 50.36
N THR A 10 11.94 4.83 50.01
CA THR A 10 11.55 3.68 50.82
C THR A 10 12.76 2.77 51.05
N LEU A 11 13.00 2.38 52.30
CA LEU A 11 14.02 1.39 52.65
C LEU A 11 13.49 -0.01 52.31
N GLN A 12 14.27 -0.78 51.55
CA GLN A 12 13.96 -2.17 51.22
C GLN A 12 14.55 -3.13 52.27
N SER A 13 14.10 -4.38 52.24
CA SER A 13 14.50 -5.43 53.18
C SER A 13 15.98 -5.84 53.09
N ASP A 14 16.67 -5.42 52.03
CA ASP A 14 18.11 -5.62 51.78
C ASP A 14 18.95 -4.41 52.21
N ASN A 15 18.37 -3.49 52.99
CA ASN A 15 18.97 -2.20 53.39
C ASN A 15 19.26 -1.24 52.22
N SER A 16 18.77 -1.51 51.00
CA SER A 16 18.86 -0.57 49.89
C SER A 16 17.77 0.51 49.98
N ILE A 17 18.06 1.71 49.47
CA ILE A 17 17.10 2.82 49.39
C ILE A 17 16.50 2.84 47.98
N LYS A 18 15.18 2.66 47.87
CA LYS A 18 14.43 2.83 46.63
C LYS A 18 13.86 4.25 46.56
N LEU A 19 14.24 4.99 45.52
CA LEU A 19 13.68 6.30 45.22
C LEU A 19 12.67 6.18 44.08
N THR A 20 11.48 6.75 44.25
CA THR A 20 10.40 6.71 43.26
C THR A 20 9.85 8.13 43.05
N ALA A 21 9.83 8.58 41.79
CA ALA A 21 9.08 9.74 41.37
C ALA A 21 7.79 9.27 40.70
N THR A 22 6.63 9.68 41.21
CA THR A 22 5.32 9.18 40.74
C THR A 22 4.93 9.67 39.35
N ASP A 23 5.57 10.72 38.88
CA ASP A 23 5.38 11.30 37.55
C ASP A 23 6.37 10.74 36.51
N GLY A 24 7.21 9.76 36.88
CA GLY A 24 8.15 9.11 35.97
C GLY A 24 9.32 9.98 35.54
N ARG A 25 9.52 11.17 36.14
CA ARG A 25 10.69 12.01 35.86
C ARG A 25 11.98 11.32 36.31
N ASN A 26 13.10 11.69 35.68
CA ASN A 26 14.43 11.24 36.10
C ASN A 26 14.73 11.73 37.53
N ILE A 27 15.46 10.90 38.29
CA ILE A 27 15.94 11.26 39.64
C ILE A 27 17.45 11.47 39.52
N GLU A 28 17.87 12.73 39.69
CA GLU A 28 19.28 13.11 39.75
C GLU A 28 19.71 13.26 41.21
N ILE A 29 20.85 12.66 41.54
CA ILE A 29 21.46 12.77 42.87
C ILE A 29 22.85 13.33 42.66
N ALA A 30 23.06 14.55 43.17
CA ALA A 30 24.34 15.21 43.20
C ALA A 30 24.96 15.08 44.60
N GLU A 31 26.20 14.62 44.64
CA GLU A 31 27.01 14.59 45.85
C GLU A 31 28.08 15.68 45.76
N GLN A 32 28.25 16.43 46.85
CA GLN A 32 29.27 17.47 46.94
C GLN A 32 29.97 17.39 48.29
N LEU A 33 31.30 17.29 48.27
CA LEU A 33 32.11 17.42 49.47
C LEU A 33 32.38 18.91 49.74
N SER A 34 31.81 19.44 50.82
CA SER A 34 32.00 20.83 51.27
C SER A 34 32.70 20.87 52.62
N GLY A 35 33.65 21.80 52.80
CA GLY A 35 34.31 22.03 54.10
C GLY A 35 35.58 21.21 54.37
N ALA A 36 36.11 20.50 53.37
CA ALA A 36 37.49 19.99 53.41
C ALA A 36 38.48 21.16 53.59
N SER A 37 39.61 20.93 54.25
CA SER A 37 40.63 21.97 54.51
C SER A 37 41.70 22.04 53.42
N ASP A 38 41.99 20.90 52.77
CA ASP A 38 43.03 20.75 51.76
C ASP A 38 42.44 20.17 50.47
N ALA A 39 42.98 20.58 49.31
CA ALA A 39 42.53 20.12 47.99
C ALA A 39 42.73 18.61 47.74
N GLY A 40 43.52 17.93 48.58
CA GLY A 40 43.75 16.48 48.52
C GLY A 40 42.82 15.66 49.42
N ASP A 41 41.94 16.30 50.20
CA ASP A 41 40.98 15.59 51.03
C ASP A 41 39.90 14.95 50.15
N SER A 42 39.63 13.67 50.42
CA SER A 42 38.72 12.88 49.63
C SER A 42 37.85 11.98 50.49
N VAL A 43 36.56 11.92 50.19
CA VAL A 43 35.60 11.03 50.83
C VAL A 43 35.00 10.12 49.77
N THR A 44 34.81 8.85 50.11
CA THR A 44 34.02 7.94 49.27
C THR A 44 32.54 8.35 49.35
N GLY A 45 31.99 8.79 48.23
CA GLY A 45 30.59 9.14 48.07
C GLY A 45 29.65 7.96 48.29
N PHE A 46 28.34 8.24 48.33
CA PHE A 46 27.31 7.22 48.55
C PHE A 46 27.23 6.22 47.37
N PHE A 47 27.71 6.61 46.19
CA PHE A 47 27.89 5.71 45.04
C PHE A 47 29.28 5.07 44.91
N GLY A 48 30.17 5.25 45.90
CA GLY A 48 31.51 4.64 45.92
C GLY A 48 32.59 5.33 45.08
N ALA A 49 32.26 6.46 44.42
CA ALA A 49 33.24 7.33 43.77
C ALA A 49 33.99 8.17 44.82
N SER A 50 35.25 8.52 44.55
CA SER A 50 36.02 9.41 45.41
C SER A 50 35.67 10.87 45.08
N LEU A 51 35.07 11.60 46.02
CA LEU A 51 34.80 13.03 45.88
C LEU A 51 35.94 13.82 46.52
N THR A 52 36.50 14.78 45.77
CA THR A 52 37.51 15.73 46.25
C THR A 52 36.88 17.09 46.58
N GLN A 53 37.63 17.95 47.29
CA GLN A 53 37.16 19.29 47.66
C GLN A 53 36.64 20.08 46.44
N GLY A 54 35.36 20.47 46.47
CA GLY A 54 34.72 21.21 45.39
C GLY A 54 34.34 20.37 44.16
N GLY A 55 34.61 19.06 44.19
CA GLY A 55 34.10 18.11 43.20
C GLY A 55 32.59 17.93 43.32
N THR A 56 31.91 17.82 42.19
CA THR A 56 30.49 17.47 42.11
C THR A 56 30.39 16.22 41.28
N GLU A 57 29.88 15.14 41.88
CA GLU A 57 29.53 13.92 41.17
C GLU A 57 28.02 13.84 41.09
N ALA A 58 27.48 13.98 39.88
CA ALA A 58 26.06 13.81 39.62
C ALA A 58 25.85 12.47 38.91
N ARG A 59 24.99 11.62 39.47
CA ARG A 59 24.52 10.41 38.80
C ARG A 59 23.03 10.54 38.52
N SER A 60 22.68 10.52 37.24
CA SER A 60 21.29 10.43 36.79
C SER A 60 20.91 8.97 36.60
N GLN A 61 19.82 8.53 37.24
CA GLN A 61 19.20 7.24 36.92
C GLN A 61 18.06 7.48 35.94
N THR A 62 18.26 7.04 34.69
CA THR A 62 17.24 7.11 33.64
C THR A 62 16.22 5.99 33.85
N PHE A 63 14.96 6.37 34.11
CA PHE A 63 13.86 5.42 34.09
C PHE A 63 13.36 5.24 32.65
N LYS A 64 13.26 4.00 32.19
CA LYS A 64 12.76 3.67 30.85
C LYS A 64 11.23 3.67 30.87
N ALA A 65 10.61 4.39 29.95
CA ALA A 65 9.22 4.16 29.59
C ALA A 65 9.15 2.95 28.65
N ASP A 66 8.22 2.02 28.90
CA ASP A 66 7.90 0.96 27.94
C ASP A 66 7.12 1.58 26.79
N ILE A 67 7.70 1.53 25.59
CA ILE A 67 7.07 2.05 24.38
C ILE A 67 6.79 0.88 23.45
N SER A 68 5.51 0.53 23.33
CA SER A 68 5.05 -0.54 22.44
C SER A 68 4.81 0.03 21.04
N LEU A 69 5.77 -0.22 20.14
CA LEU A 69 5.66 0.10 18.73
C LEU A 69 5.16 -1.13 17.98
N THR A 70 3.98 -1.03 17.37
CA THR A 70 3.40 -2.11 16.57
C THR A 70 3.23 -1.64 15.13
N SER A 71 3.84 -2.36 14.20
CA SER A 71 3.76 -2.10 12.76
C SER A 71 3.80 -3.41 11.99
N ASN A 72 3.18 -3.40 10.82
CA ASN A 72 3.19 -4.48 9.83
C ASN A 72 4.38 -4.37 8.87
N SER A 73 5.06 -3.23 8.83
CA SER A 73 6.28 -2.97 8.08
C SER A 73 7.44 -2.74 9.03
N GLN A 74 8.65 -2.67 8.48
CA GLN A 74 9.85 -2.34 9.23
C GLN A 74 9.65 -1.03 10.03
N ILE A 75 9.78 -1.11 11.36
CA ILE A 75 9.86 0.09 12.19
C ILE A 75 11.32 0.47 12.27
N THR A 76 11.62 1.68 11.82
CA THR A 76 12.93 2.29 11.97
C THR A 76 12.82 3.30 13.08
N VAL A 77 13.54 3.07 14.18
CA VAL A 77 13.73 4.08 15.23
C VAL A 77 15.16 4.59 15.10
N GLN A 78 15.29 5.90 14.97
CA GLN A 78 16.56 6.60 14.84
C GLN A 78 16.60 7.73 15.87
N ASP A 79 17.69 7.79 16.61
CA ASP A 79 18.04 8.92 17.46
C ASP A 79 18.80 9.96 16.61
N SER A 80 18.37 11.23 16.68
CA SER A 80 18.99 12.35 15.96
C SER A 80 20.25 12.90 16.64
N GLY A 81 20.69 12.29 17.74
CA GLY A 81 21.99 12.56 18.36
C GLY A 81 21.97 13.61 19.47
N ASP A 82 20.85 13.73 20.19
CA ASP A 82 20.80 14.54 21.41
C ASP A 82 21.01 13.60 22.61
N ALA A 83 22.09 13.81 23.37
CA ALA A 83 22.59 12.88 24.39
C ALA A 83 21.57 12.55 25.50
N ASP A 84 20.53 13.38 25.64
CA ASP A 84 19.48 13.24 26.65
C ASP A 84 18.29 12.36 26.22
N VAL A 85 18.22 11.92 24.96
CA VAL A 85 17.11 11.10 24.44
C VAL A 85 17.60 9.73 23.96
N MET A 86 18.23 8.96 24.85
CA MET A 86 18.47 7.52 24.60
C MET A 86 17.13 6.76 24.56
N PHE A 87 16.45 6.77 23.42
CA PHE A 87 15.25 5.97 23.21
C PHE A 87 15.62 4.48 23.16
N ALA A 88 15.05 3.67 24.06
CA ALA A 88 15.19 2.22 24.07
C ALA A 88 16.63 1.66 24.12
N GLY A 89 17.61 2.43 24.62
CA GLY A 89 19.01 1.99 24.68
C GLY A 89 19.69 1.87 23.31
N ILE A 90 19.12 2.52 22.29
CA ILE A 90 19.75 2.71 20.99
C ILE A 90 20.87 3.73 21.19
N ALA A 91 22.11 3.37 20.82
CA ALA A 91 23.25 4.28 20.93
C ALA A 91 23.15 5.45 19.93
N GLU A 92 23.85 6.55 20.21
CA GLU A 92 23.94 7.72 19.34
C GLU A 92 24.27 7.29 17.89
N GLY A 93 23.42 7.69 16.93
CA GLY A 93 23.57 7.36 15.51
C GLY A 93 23.26 5.91 15.12
N ALA A 94 22.78 5.07 16.04
CA ALA A 94 22.35 3.71 15.72
C ALA A 94 20.91 3.67 15.21
N THR A 95 20.66 2.78 14.24
CA THR A 95 19.32 2.51 13.70
C THR A 95 18.89 1.13 14.20
N GLN A 96 17.81 1.08 14.98
CA GLN A 96 17.21 -0.20 15.38
C GLN A 96 16.02 -0.49 14.48
N THR A 97 16.06 -1.69 13.91
CA THR A 97 15.16 -2.13 12.87
C THR A 97 14.45 -3.37 13.38
N THR A 98 13.18 -3.24 13.77
CA THR A 98 12.38 -4.44 14.05
C THR A 98 11.97 -5.05 12.72
N ASN A 99 12.53 -6.21 12.40
CA ASN A 99 12.00 -7.01 11.30
C ASN A 99 10.58 -7.42 11.69
N ALA A 100 9.59 -7.10 10.85
CA ALA A 100 8.25 -7.61 11.03
C ALA A 100 8.32 -9.15 10.96
N SER A 101 8.24 -9.82 12.11
CA SER A 101 8.21 -11.27 12.17
C SER A 101 7.12 -11.80 11.25
N ALA A 102 7.49 -12.60 10.25
CA ALA A 102 6.55 -13.18 9.31
C ALA A 102 5.48 -14.00 10.06
N ILE A 103 4.30 -14.19 9.48
CA ILE A 103 3.27 -15.11 10.04
C ILE A 103 3.85 -16.50 10.28
N ALA A 104 4.82 -16.93 9.45
CA ALA A 104 5.54 -18.19 9.63
C ALA A 104 6.33 -18.30 10.95
N SER A 105 6.67 -17.17 11.56
CA SER A 105 7.38 -17.10 12.85
C SER A 105 6.46 -16.76 14.03
N SER A 106 5.14 -16.74 13.82
CA SER A 106 4.15 -16.48 14.87
C SER A 106 4.07 -17.65 15.84
N ASN A 107 3.96 -17.38 17.14
CA ASN A 107 3.82 -18.39 18.19
C ASN A 107 2.60 -18.08 19.07
N VAL A 108 2.06 -19.11 19.73
CA VAL A 108 0.91 -19.00 20.65
C VAL A 108 1.23 -19.57 22.05
N LEU A 109 2.51 -19.67 22.39
CA LEU A 109 2.97 -20.27 23.65
C LEU A 109 2.71 -19.35 24.85
N THR A 110 2.63 -18.04 24.63
CA THR A 110 2.27 -17.05 25.64
C THR A 110 1.01 -16.29 25.23
N VAL A 111 0.32 -15.68 26.21
CA VAL A 111 -0.88 -14.85 25.97
C VAL A 111 -0.55 -13.66 25.07
N ASP A 112 0.61 -13.04 25.26
CA ASP A 112 1.04 -11.89 24.47
C ASP A 112 1.37 -12.28 23.03
N ASP A 113 2.06 -13.40 22.83
CA ASP A 113 2.37 -13.92 21.49
C ASP A 113 1.10 -14.35 20.75
N ALA A 114 0.13 -14.93 21.45
CA ALA A 114 -1.17 -15.28 20.88
C ALA A 114 -1.95 -14.03 20.40
N ASN A 115 -2.01 -12.98 21.22
CA ASN A 115 -2.64 -11.71 20.84
C ASN A 115 -1.92 -11.04 19.66
N ASN A 116 -0.59 -11.11 19.62
CA ASN A 116 0.21 -10.61 18.50
C ASN A 116 -0.09 -11.40 17.21
N SER A 117 -0.17 -12.73 17.33
CA SER A 117 -0.51 -13.64 16.22
C SER A 117 -1.89 -13.34 15.63
N ILE A 118 -2.91 -13.15 16.48
CA ILE A 118 -4.27 -12.80 16.04
C ILE A 118 -4.26 -11.50 15.22
N ARG A 119 -3.60 -10.45 15.73
CA ARG A 119 -3.51 -9.16 15.03
C ARG A 119 -2.84 -9.29 13.66
N ARG A 120 -1.81 -10.14 13.54
CA ARG A 120 -1.12 -10.40 12.26
C ARG A 120 -2.04 -11.13 11.28
N ILE A 121 -2.73 -12.17 11.74
CA ILE A 121 -3.66 -12.95 10.90
C ILE A 121 -4.81 -12.08 10.42
N ASP A 122 -5.43 -11.29 11.31
CA ASP A 122 -6.51 -10.37 10.94
C ASP A 122 -6.09 -9.42 9.83
N GLN A 123 -4.86 -8.91 9.89
CA GLN A 123 -4.36 -8.02 8.85
C GLN A 123 -4.12 -8.76 7.53
N ALA A 124 -3.52 -9.96 7.56
CA ALA A 124 -3.34 -10.74 6.34
C ALA A 124 -4.68 -11.12 5.69
N ILE A 125 -5.72 -11.36 6.49
CA ILE A 125 -7.09 -11.56 5.99
C ILE A 125 -7.58 -10.28 5.29
N ARG A 126 -7.41 -9.10 5.90
CA ARG A 126 -7.77 -7.82 5.26
C ARG A 126 -7.03 -7.59 3.94
N ASP A 127 -5.75 -7.95 3.87
CA ASP A 127 -4.95 -7.81 2.66
C ASP A 127 -5.46 -8.74 1.55
N VAL A 128 -5.77 -10.00 1.90
CA VAL A 128 -6.39 -10.98 0.98
C VAL A 128 -7.76 -10.48 0.52
N ASP A 129 -8.60 -9.96 1.41
CA ASP A 129 -9.91 -9.44 1.05
C ASP A 129 -9.83 -8.20 0.16
N THR A 130 -8.84 -7.33 0.38
CA THR A 130 -8.56 -6.19 -0.51
C THR A 130 -8.18 -6.67 -1.91
N LEU A 131 -7.34 -7.71 -2.00
CA LEU A 131 -6.95 -8.29 -3.27
C LEU A 131 -8.15 -8.95 -3.98
N ARG A 132 -8.99 -9.69 -3.24
CA ARG A 132 -10.24 -10.28 -3.75
C ARG A 132 -11.20 -9.21 -4.26
N GLY A 133 -11.35 -8.10 -3.52
CA GLY A 133 -12.14 -6.94 -3.97
C GLY A 133 -11.61 -6.34 -5.27
N THR A 134 -10.29 -6.21 -5.39
CA THR A 134 -9.63 -5.73 -6.61
C THR A 134 -9.88 -6.67 -7.80
N PHE A 135 -9.73 -7.98 -7.61
CA PHE A 135 -10.04 -8.95 -8.66
C PHE A 135 -11.52 -8.97 -9.03
N GLY A 136 -12.43 -8.83 -8.07
CA GLY A 136 -13.86 -8.68 -8.33
C GLY A 136 -14.17 -7.47 -9.20
N ALA A 137 -13.56 -6.31 -8.89
CA ALA A 137 -13.72 -5.10 -9.69
C ALA A 137 -13.19 -5.27 -11.13
N ILE A 138 -12.05 -5.95 -11.29
CA ILE A 138 -11.49 -6.28 -12.60
C ILE A 138 -12.43 -7.22 -13.38
N GLN A 139 -13.00 -8.22 -12.71
CA GLN A 139 -13.96 -9.14 -13.33
C GLN A 139 -15.20 -8.38 -13.85
N THR A 140 -15.80 -7.51 -13.04
CA THR A 140 -16.93 -6.67 -13.47
C THR A 140 -16.57 -5.81 -14.67
N ARG A 141 -15.35 -5.24 -14.70
CA ARG A 141 -14.89 -4.46 -15.85
C ARG A 141 -14.72 -5.32 -17.11
N PHE A 142 -14.20 -6.55 -16.98
CA PHE A 142 -14.12 -7.48 -18.12
C PHE A 142 -15.51 -7.85 -18.63
N GLU A 143 -16.47 -8.14 -17.75
CA GLU A 143 -17.83 -8.50 -18.12
C GLU A 143 -18.53 -7.36 -18.89
N SER A 144 -18.38 -6.11 -18.40
CA SER A 144 -18.90 -4.92 -19.09
C SER A 144 -18.23 -4.69 -20.45
N THR A 145 -16.91 -4.90 -20.53
CA THR A 145 -16.16 -4.76 -21.79
C THR A 145 -16.58 -5.81 -22.80
N ILE A 146 -16.75 -7.07 -22.37
CA ILE A 146 -17.20 -8.18 -23.21
C ILE A 146 -18.61 -7.90 -23.75
N SER A 147 -19.54 -7.47 -22.88
CA SER A 147 -20.90 -7.11 -23.29
C SER A 147 -20.88 -5.99 -24.34
N SER A 148 -20.12 -4.93 -24.10
CA SER A 148 -19.98 -3.79 -25.03
C SER A 148 -19.38 -4.22 -26.38
N LEU A 149 -18.37 -5.10 -26.34
CA LEU A 149 -17.73 -5.62 -27.55
C LEU A 149 -18.66 -6.54 -28.34
N SER A 150 -19.46 -7.38 -27.64
CA SER A 150 -20.46 -8.24 -28.27
C SER A 150 -21.51 -7.44 -29.04
N THR A 151 -22.08 -6.41 -28.42
CA THR A 151 -23.03 -5.51 -29.08
C THR A 151 -22.39 -4.78 -30.26
N SER A 152 -21.13 -4.34 -30.13
CA SER A 152 -20.40 -3.71 -31.23
C SER A 152 -20.18 -4.68 -32.39
N ALA A 153 -19.82 -5.94 -32.11
CA ALA A 153 -19.64 -6.97 -33.12
C ALA A 153 -20.94 -7.30 -33.85
N GLU A 154 -22.07 -7.37 -33.14
CA GLU A 154 -23.40 -7.56 -33.72
C GLU A 154 -23.77 -6.40 -34.65
N ASN A 155 -23.59 -5.16 -34.20
CA ASN A 155 -23.85 -3.97 -35.01
C ASN A 155 -22.99 -3.91 -36.28
N VAL A 156 -21.71 -4.24 -36.17
CA VAL A 156 -20.78 -4.28 -37.32
C VAL A 156 -21.18 -5.40 -38.28
N SER A 157 -21.55 -6.57 -37.78
CA SER A 157 -22.03 -7.68 -38.60
C SER A 157 -23.31 -7.32 -39.35
N ALA A 158 -24.28 -6.69 -38.68
CA ALA A 158 -25.53 -6.24 -39.28
C ALA A 158 -25.30 -5.14 -40.34
N ALA A 159 -24.41 -4.17 -40.07
CA ALA A 159 -24.04 -3.15 -41.04
C ALA A 159 -23.37 -3.77 -42.28
N ARG A 160 -22.46 -4.73 -42.08
CA ARG A 160 -21.81 -5.46 -43.17
C ARG A 160 -22.82 -6.25 -44.01
N SER A 161 -23.78 -6.93 -43.38
CA SER A 161 -24.85 -7.65 -44.10
C SER A 161 -25.64 -6.70 -45.00
N ARG A 162 -26.04 -5.52 -44.48
CA ARG A 162 -26.80 -4.52 -45.26
C ARG A 162 -26.02 -3.99 -46.47
N ILE A 163 -24.72 -3.75 -46.30
CA ILE A 163 -23.86 -3.31 -47.42
C ILE A 163 -23.79 -4.41 -48.47
N LEU A 164 -23.48 -5.64 -48.06
CA LEU A 164 -23.37 -6.77 -48.97
C LEU A 164 -24.68 -7.06 -49.71
N ASP A 165 -25.82 -7.03 -49.00
CA ASP A 165 -27.14 -7.26 -49.60
C ASP A 165 -27.51 -6.15 -50.60
N ALA A 166 -27.17 -4.89 -50.29
CA ALA A 166 -27.40 -3.76 -51.21
C ALA A 166 -26.52 -3.86 -52.47
N ASP A 167 -25.25 -4.20 -52.30
CA ASP A 167 -24.32 -4.41 -53.43
C ASP A 167 -24.80 -5.56 -54.33
N PHE A 168 -25.26 -6.66 -53.73
CA PHE A 168 -25.80 -7.80 -54.47
C PHE A 168 -27.07 -7.43 -55.24
N ALA A 169 -27.97 -6.66 -54.63
CA ALA A 169 -29.18 -6.18 -55.28
C ALA A 169 -28.85 -5.26 -56.46
N GLN A 170 -27.86 -4.37 -56.32
CA GLN A 170 -27.42 -3.47 -57.38
C GLN A 170 -26.79 -4.23 -58.55
N GLU A 171 -25.89 -5.18 -58.29
CA GLU A 171 -25.25 -5.99 -59.32
C GLU A 171 -26.26 -6.88 -60.06
N THR A 172 -27.20 -7.49 -59.31
CA THR A 172 -28.28 -8.29 -59.91
C THR A 172 -29.17 -7.43 -60.81
N ALA A 173 -29.53 -6.22 -60.38
CA ALA A 173 -30.31 -5.30 -61.21
C ALA A 173 -29.55 -4.84 -62.46
N ALA A 174 -28.24 -4.62 -62.36
CA ALA A 174 -27.38 -4.28 -63.49
C ALA A 174 -27.28 -5.45 -64.49
N LEU A 175 -27.08 -6.68 -63.99
CA LEU A 175 -27.08 -7.90 -64.78
C LEU A 175 -28.42 -8.11 -65.51
N THR A 176 -29.54 -7.99 -64.80
CA THR A 176 -30.89 -8.11 -65.40
C THR A 176 -31.11 -7.01 -66.46
N ARG A 177 -30.71 -5.76 -66.19
CA ARG A 177 -30.78 -4.68 -67.18
C ARG A 177 -29.97 -5.01 -68.43
N ALA A 178 -28.74 -5.51 -68.27
CA ALA A 178 -27.88 -5.90 -69.39
C ALA A 178 -28.51 -7.04 -70.22
N GLN A 179 -29.09 -8.05 -69.57
CA GLN A 179 -29.79 -9.14 -70.24
C GLN A 179 -31.03 -8.66 -71.01
N ILE A 180 -31.85 -7.78 -70.41
CA ILE A 180 -33.02 -7.18 -71.08
C ILE A 180 -32.57 -6.35 -72.28
N LEU A 181 -31.52 -5.54 -72.16
CA LEU A 181 -30.99 -4.75 -73.28
C LEU A 181 -30.46 -5.64 -74.41
N GLN A 182 -29.81 -6.77 -74.09
CA GLN A 182 -29.37 -7.73 -75.09
C GLN A 182 -30.55 -8.37 -75.82
N GLN A 183 -31.59 -8.80 -75.11
CA GLN A 183 -32.80 -9.38 -75.71
C GLN A 183 -33.60 -8.34 -76.53
N ALA A 184 -33.71 -7.11 -76.03
CA ALA A 184 -34.35 -6.02 -76.76
C ALA A 184 -33.55 -5.61 -77.99
N GLY A 185 -32.22 -5.59 -77.90
CA GLY A 185 -31.32 -5.30 -79.03
C GLY A 185 -31.46 -6.33 -80.16
N THR A 186 -31.53 -7.62 -79.84
CA THR A 186 -31.75 -8.67 -80.84
C THR A 186 -33.16 -8.61 -81.45
N ALA A 187 -34.20 -8.35 -80.64
CA ALA A 187 -35.56 -8.16 -81.13
C ALA A 187 -35.71 -6.91 -82.01
N MET A 188 -35.07 -5.79 -81.64
CA MET A 188 -35.06 -4.55 -82.42
C MET A 188 -34.30 -4.72 -83.73
N LEU A 189 -33.16 -5.43 -83.73
CA LEU A 189 -32.45 -5.79 -84.96
C LEU A 189 -33.31 -6.68 -85.87
N ALA A 190 -34.00 -7.66 -85.31
CA ALA A 190 -34.93 -8.50 -86.07
C ALA A 190 -36.08 -7.68 -86.68
N GLN A 191 -36.67 -6.77 -85.90
CA GLN A 191 -37.74 -5.88 -86.35
C GLN A 191 -37.27 -4.89 -87.43
N ALA A 192 -36.08 -4.30 -87.27
CA ALA A 192 -35.49 -3.40 -88.25
C ALA A 192 -35.24 -4.13 -89.59
N ASN A 193 -34.66 -5.33 -89.55
CA ASN A 193 -34.44 -6.16 -90.73
C ASN A 193 -35.76 -6.54 -91.41
N ALA A 194 -36.78 -6.92 -90.64
CA ALA A 194 -38.11 -7.23 -91.18
C ALA A 194 -38.79 -6.02 -91.84
N SER A 195 -38.66 -4.83 -91.23
CA SER A 195 -39.23 -3.59 -91.79
C SER A 195 -38.55 -3.17 -93.10
N GLN A 196 -37.23 -3.36 -93.24
CA GLN A 196 -36.50 -3.06 -94.47
C GLN A 196 -36.95 -3.94 -95.64
N GLN A 197 -37.23 -5.22 -95.38
CA GLN A 197 -37.78 -6.13 -96.39
C GLN A 197 -39.18 -5.73 -96.84
N GLY A 198 -40.01 -5.20 -95.93
CA GLY A 198 -41.33 -4.65 -96.26
C GLY A 198 -41.27 -3.43 -97.18
N VAL A 199 -40.26 -2.57 -97.03
CA VAL A 199 -40.08 -1.39 -97.90
C VAL A 199 -39.59 -1.79 -99.30
N LEU A 200 -38.71 -2.79 -99.40
CA LEU A 200 -38.27 -3.35 -100.69
C LEU A 200 -39.41 -4.04 -101.46
N SER A 201 -40.43 -4.54 -100.76
CA SER A 201 -41.67 -5.06 -101.37
C SER A 201 -42.59 -3.97 -101.92
N LEU A 202 -42.44 -2.71 -101.50
CA LEU A 202 -43.25 -1.57 -101.96
C LEU A 202 -42.60 -0.80 -103.11
N LEU A 203 -41.32 -1.06 -103.40
CA LEU A 203 -40.55 -0.44 -104.48
C LEU A 203 -40.40 -1.35 -105.72
N GLN A 204 -40.99 -2.54 -105.70
CA GLN A 204 -41.15 -3.45 -106.86
C GLN A 204 -42.60 -3.41 -107.31
#